data_AF-A0A9W9B9V0-F1
#
_entry.id   AF-A0A9W9B9V0-F1
#
_cell.length_a   1.000
_cell.length_b   1.000
_cell.length_c   1.000
_cell.angle_alpha   90.00
_cell.angle_beta   90.00
_cell.angle_gamma   90.00
#
_symmetry.space_group_name_H-M   'P 1'
#
loop_
_entity.id
_entity.type
_entity.pdbx_description
1 polymer ?
#
loop_
_entity_poly.entity_id
_entity_poly.type
_entity_poly.pdbx_seq_one_letter_code
_entity_poly.pdbx_strand_id
1 'polypeptide(L)'
;MPSLPPRAALRAGRTTTALLLRPQSHLSFSTSSRTLLPASFSGTSGSFGGPLPSYFQKPRLPANTIVRFVPQQTAWIVERMGKFSRILEPGLAILAPVIDRIAYVKSLKEVAIEIPSQSAITADNVTLELDGVLFTRVFDAYKASYGVEDAEYAISQLAQTTMRSEIGQLTLDHVLKERAALNTNITAAINEAAQAWGVTCLRYEIRDIHAPGAVVEAMHRQVTAERSKRAEILESEGQRQSAINIAEDGEAEAILLKAKATAEGIDAVAASILKGSHGAQGAMSLTVAEKYVEAFSKLAKESTAVVVPGNVGDISGMIATGLNVYGKVSEAQAKVLAKQLLPSSSSSEAETVTGTPSEEFANENKGDLKDKVLESFNQVAEKK
;
A
#
# COMPACT_ATOMS: atom_id res chain seq x y z
N MET A 1 6.51 -52.79 -30.88
CA MET A 1 7.54 -53.82 -31.19
C MET A 1 8.76 -53.53 -30.32
N PRO A 2 9.41 -54.56 -29.77
CA PRO A 2 9.37 -54.83 -28.34
C PRO A 2 10.76 -54.90 -27.65
N SER A 3 10.72 -55.27 -26.37
CA SER A 3 11.63 -56.19 -25.65
C SER A 3 12.98 -55.69 -25.09
N LEU A 4 12.98 -55.49 -23.76
CA LEU A 4 13.86 -56.12 -22.73
C LEU A 4 14.47 -57.50 -23.13
N PRO A 5 15.37 -58.15 -22.36
CA PRO A 5 16.47 -57.76 -21.44
C PRO A 5 17.77 -58.60 -21.77
N PRO A 6 18.76 -58.92 -20.88
CA PRO A 6 18.57 -59.79 -19.70
C PRO A 6 19.33 -59.40 -18.41
N ARG A 7 18.81 -59.93 -17.29
CA ARG A 7 19.44 -60.10 -15.98
C ARG A 7 20.60 -61.11 -16.02
N ALA A 8 21.63 -60.90 -15.21
CA ALA A 8 22.42 -61.98 -14.63
C ALA A 8 22.82 -61.61 -13.19
N ALA A 9 22.51 -62.53 -12.27
CA ALA A 9 22.79 -62.49 -10.84
C ALA A 9 24.04 -63.32 -10.52
N LEU A 10 24.62 -63.12 -9.33
CA LEU A 10 25.47 -64.02 -8.47
C LEU A 10 26.55 -63.15 -7.80
N ARG A 11 27.02 -63.32 -6.55
CA ARG A 11 26.65 -64.06 -5.34
C ARG A 11 27.75 -63.75 -4.30
N ALA A 12 27.33 -63.51 -3.05
CA ALA A 12 28.04 -63.74 -1.77
C ALA A 12 29.40 -63.07 -1.45
N GLY A 13 29.43 -62.39 -0.30
CA GLY A 13 30.63 -62.06 0.46
C GLY A 13 30.26 -61.33 1.77
N ARG A 14 29.81 -62.09 2.78
CA ARG A 14 29.62 -61.64 4.17
C ARG A 14 30.96 -61.67 4.92
N THR A 15 31.35 -60.57 5.54
CA THR A 15 32.25 -60.47 6.71
C THR A 15 31.83 -59.19 7.44
N THR A 16 31.02 -59.19 8.49
CA THR A 16 31.28 -59.60 9.88
C THR A 16 32.48 -58.88 10.51
N THR A 17 32.22 -57.73 11.17
CA THR A 17 33.04 -57.29 12.32
C THR A 17 32.12 -56.72 13.39
N ALA A 18 32.09 -57.41 14.52
CA ALA A 18 31.37 -57.12 15.75
C ALA A 18 32.01 -55.93 16.50
N LEU A 19 31.22 -54.98 17.02
CA LEU A 19 30.70 -54.92 18.40
C LEU A 19 31.79 -54.68 19.45
N LEU A 20 31.78 -53.51 20.10
CA LEU A 20 31.81 -53.39 21.57
C LEU A 20 31.59 -51.95 22.06
N LEU A 21 30.48 -51.83 22.81
CA LEU A 21 30.06 -50.76 23.70
C LEU A 21 31.03 -50.63 24.89
N ARG A 22 31.35 -49.41 25.36
CA ARG A 22 31.67 -49.13 26.78
C ARG A 22 31.73 -47.61 27.07
N PRO A 23 31.72 -47.15 28.33
CA PRO A 23 30.66 -46.28 28.85
C PRO A 23 31.19 -44.96 29.45
N GLN A 24 30.26 -44.17 30.00
CA GLN A 24 30.52 -42.98 30.80
C GLN A 24 31.41 -43.26 32.03
N SER A 25 32.28 -42.30 32.36
CA SER A 25 32.77 -42.12 33.73
C SER A 25 33.16 -40.66 34.01
N HIS A 26 32.35 -40.06 34.88
CA HIS A 26 32.60 -39.00 35.86
C HIS A 26 34.07 -38.64 36.11
N LEU A 27 34.42 -37.36 35.97
CA LEU A 27 35.69 -36.82 36.47
C LEU A 27 35.47 -36.22 37.86
N SER A 28 36.09 -36.90 38.82
CA SER A 28 36.22 -36.60 40.23
C SER A 28 37.08 -35.37 40.51
N PHE A 29 36.59 -34.55 41.43
CA PHE A 29 37.32 -33.46 42.08
C PHE A 29 38.43 -34.06 42.97
N SER A 30 39.70 -33.78 42.66
CA SER A 30 40.83 -34.18 43.50
C SER A 30 41.53 -32.93 44.01
N THR A 31 41.35 -32.69 45.30
CA THR A 31 42.07 -31.71 46.10
C THR A 31 43.55 -32.08 46.15
N SER A 32 44.44 -31.14 45.83
CA SER A 32 45.83 -31.20 46.29
C SER A 32 46.36 -29.81 46.49
N SER A 33 46.41 -29.44 47.77
CA SER A 33 47.05 -28.27 48.32
C SER A 33 48.56 -28.31 48.00
N ARG A 34 49.07 -27.30 47.33
CA ARG A 34 50.49 -26.92 47.44
C ARG A 34 50.61 -25.44 47.72
N THR A 35 50.81 -25.17 49.00
CA THR A 35 51.34 -23.95 49.56
C THR A 35 52.71 -23.66 48.95
N LEU A 36 52.88 -22.52 48.29
CA LEU A 36 54.18 -21.91 48.04
C LEU A 36 54.08 -20.42 48.36
N LEU A 37 54.88 -20.02 49.35
CA LEU A 37 55.14 -18.64 49.76
C LEU A 37 55.73 -17.81 48.61
N PRO A 38 55.52 -16.48 48.59
CA PRO A 38 55.98 -15.64 47.49
C PRO A 38 57.47 -15.33 47.65
N ALA A 39 58.23 -15.54 46.58
CA ALA A 39 59.56 -14.98 46.44
C ALA A 39 59.43 -13.56 45.91
N SER A 40 59.95 -12.61 46.69
CA SER A 40 60.14 -11.21 46.33
C SER A 40 60.99 -11.10 45.06
N PHE A 41 60.39 -10.61 43.96
CA PHE A 41 61.14 -10.20 42.79
C PHE A 41 60.73 -8.79 42.37
N SER A 42 61.65 -7.85 42.62
CA SER A 42 61.65 -6.51 42.06
C SER A 42 61.97 -6.58 40.56
N GLY A 43 61.13 -5.98 39.72
CA GLY A 43 61.49 -5.82 38.31
C GLY A 43 60.31 -5.46 37.39
N THR A 44 60.15 -4.15 37.16
CA THR A 44 59.90 -3.56 35.84
C THR A 44 58.58 -3.89 35.11
N SER A 45 57.63 -2.97 35.28
CA SER A 45 56.64 -2.47 34.31
C SER A 45 56.35 -3.31 33.04
N GLY A 46 55.18 -3.96 33.05
CA GLY A 46 54.53 -4.50 31.87
C GLY A 46 53.03 -4.69 32.16
N SER A 47 52.27 -3.61 32.06
CA SER A 47 50.82 -3.58 32.27
C SER A 47 50.09 -4.31 31.15
N PHE A 48 49.91 -5.63 31.28
CA PHE A 48 48.97 -6.42 30.49
C PHE A 48 47.69 -6.67 31.30
N GLY A 49 46.97 -5.57 31.56
CA GLY A 49 45.61 -5.60 32.07
C GLY A 49 44.76 -4.77 31.14
N GLY A 50 44.20 -5.41 30.10
CA GLY A 50 43.16 -4.75 29.30
C GLY A 50 42.04 -4.27 30.24
N PRO A 51 41.47 -3.08 30.04
CA PRO A 51 40.41 -2.59 30.90
C PRO A 51 39.25 -3.58 30.87
N LEU A 52 38.88 -4.11 32.03
CA LEU A 52 37.66 -4.90 32.18
C LEU A 52 36.48 -4.06 31.66
N PRO A 53 35.53 -4.65 30.90
CA PRO A 53 34.40 -3.92 30.37
C PRO A 53 33.61 -3.26 31.51
N SER A 54 33.34 -1.96 31.37
CA SER A 54 32.71 -1.07 32.36
C SER A 54 31.26 -1.42 32.73
N TYR A 55 30.75 -2.56 32.28
CA TYR A 55 29.35 -2.97 32.40
C TYR A 55 28.87 -3.12 33.85
N PHE A 56 29.78 -3.42 34.79
CA PHE A 56 29.46 -3.56 36.22
C PHE A 56 29.94 -2.42 37.10
N GLN A 57 30.48 -1.34 36.53
CA GLN A 57 30.94 -0.20 37.33
C GLN A 57 29.75 0.69 37.71
N LYS A 58 29.01 0.29 38.75
CA LYS A 58 27.97 1.14 39.33
C LYS A 58 28.62 2.48 39.74
N PRO A 59 28.09 3.63 39.29
CA PRO A 59 28.64 4.92 39.68
C PRO A 59 28.64 5.02 41.20
N ARG A 60 29.78 5.44 41.77
CA ARG A 60 29.91 5.62 43.21
C ARG A 60 28.88 6.65 43.66
N LEU A 61 28.04 6.28 44.61
CA LEU A 61 27.06 7.18 45.19
C LEU A 61 27.79 8.36 45.86
N PRO A 62 27.26 9.58 45.75
CA PRO A 62 27.85 10.75 46.39
C PRO A 62 27.86 10.59 47.92
N ALA A 63 28.95 11.06 48.56
CA ALA A 63 29.06 11.04 50.02
C ALA A 63 27.99 11.93 50.70
N ASN A 64 27.55 11.52 51.89
CA ASN A 64 26.59 12.25 52.69
C ASN A 64 27.26 13.46 53.36
N THR A 65 27.02 14.66 52.84
CA THR A 65 27.40 15.94 53.46
C THR A 65 26.15 16.69 53.90
N ILE A 66 26.26 17.56 54.92
CA ILE A 66 25.13 18.34 55.47
C ILE A 66 24.42 19.16 54.39
N VAL A 67 25.20 19.82 53.55
CA VAL A 67 24.71 20.59 52.42
C VAL A 67 25.14 19.91 51.14
N ARG A 68 24.19 19.70 50.23
CA ARG A 68 24.45 19.07 48.94
C ARG A 68 23.67 19.76 47.84
N PHE A 69 24.34 19.97 46.71
CA PHE A 69 23.71 20.51 45.52
C PHE A 69 23.29 19.36 44.62
N VAL A 70 22.00 19.20 44.42
CA VAL A 70 21.44 18.21 43.49
C VAL A 70 21.48 18.83 42.09
N PRO A 71 22.19 18.22 41.13
CA PRO A 71 22.26 18.76 39.78
C PRO A 71 20.90 18.69 39.09
N GLN A 72 20.70 19.59 38.13
CA GLN A 72 19.49 19.62 37.30
C GLN A 72 19.27 18.29 36.58
N GLN A 73 18.00 17.92 36.41
CA GLN A 73 17.59 16.67 35.74
C GLN A 73 18.13 15.40 36.41
N THR A 74 18.33 15.44 37.74
CA THR A 74 18.63 14.25 38.54
C THR A 74 17.74 14.21 39.78
N ALA A 75 17.33 13.00 40.17
CA ALA A 75 16.56 12.75 41.37
C ALA A 75 17.37 11.86 42.30
N TRP A 76 17.58 12.33 43.53
CA TRP A 76 18.33 11.61 44.55
C TRP A 76 17.37 11.09 45.60
N ILE A 77 17.44 9.81 45.90
CA ILE A 77 16.54 9.15 46.84
C ILE A 77 17.26 8.98 48.16
N VAL A 78 16.65 9.51 49.21
CA VAL A 78 17.20 9.51 50.56
C VAL A 78 16.45 8.50 51.42
N GLU A 79 17.23 7.66 52.08
CA GLU A 79 16.78 6.75 53.12
C GLU A 79 17.19 7.28 54.49
N ARG A 80 16.27 7.20 55.45
CA ARG A 80 16.53 7.50 56.86
C ARG A 80 16.50 6.20 57.64
N MET A 81 17.63 5.81 58.24
CA MET A 81 17.77 4.54 58.96
C MET A 81 17.27 3.32 58.16
N GLY A 82 17.49 3.32 56.84
CA GLY A 82 17.08 2.24 55.93
C GLY A 82 15.61 2.25 55.48
N LYS A 83 14.83 3.28 55.84
CA LYS A 83 13.48 3.50 55.28
C LYS A 83 13.49 4.66 54.30
N PHE A 84 12.71 4.57 53.23
CA PHE A 84 12.48 5.70 52.34
C PHE A 84 11.99 6.94 53.11
N SER A 85 12.61 8.10 52.86
CA SER A 85 12.23 9.36 53.50
C SER A 85 11.66 10.37 52.50
N ARG A 86 12.43 10.75 51.48
CA ARG A 86 12.01 11.72 50.44
C ARG A 86 12.89 11.65 49.20
N ILE A 87 12.38 12.19 48.10
CA ILE A 87 13.11 12.43 46.86
C ILE A 87 13.62 13.88 46.88
N LEU A 88 14.89 14.10 46.58
CA LEU A 88 15.47 15.44 46.47
C LEU A 88 15.31 15.96 45.04
N GLU A 89 14.63 17.10 44.92
CA GLU A 89 14.53 17.87 43.69
C GLU A 89 15.80 18.67 43.41
N PRO A 90 16.03 19.13 42.16
CA PRO A 90 17.20 19.94 41.82
C PRO A 90 17.30 21.22 42.65
N GLY A 91 18.47 21.46 43.26
CA GLY A 91 18.69 22.62 44.12
C GLY A 91 19.53 22.31 45.36
N LEU A 92 19.41 23.18 46.37
CA LEU A 92 20.09 23.02 47.65
C LEU A 92 19.31 22.03 48.54
N ALA A 93 19.91 20.87 48.78
CA ALA A 93 19.39 19.85 49.68
C ALA A 93 20.18 19.85 51.00
N ILE A 94 19.44 19.79 52.11
CA ILE A 94 20.00 19.64 53.46
C ILE A 94 19.75 18.21 53.93
N LEU A 95 20.80 17.52 54.33
CA LEU A 95 20.78 16.14 54.80
C LEU A 95 21.43 16.02 56.19
N ALA A 96 20.93 15.11 57.03
CA ALA A 96 21.59 14.77 58.28
C ALA A 96 22.63 13.64 58.03
N PRO A 97 23.94 13.89 58.05
CA PRO A 97 24.96 12.96 57.54
C PRO A 97 25.04 11.60 58.27
N VAL A 98 24.53 11.52 59.51
CA VAL A 98 24.51 10.30 60.33
C VAL A 98 23.24 9.48 60.13
N ILE A 99 22.10 10.13 59.86
CA ILE A 99 20.77 9.49 59.86
C ILE A 99 20.27 9.26 58.43
N ASP A 100 20.54 10.23 57.54
CA ASP A 100 20.13 10.23 56.14
C ASP A 100 21.26 9.67 55.26
N ARG A 101 20.90 8.76 54.35
CA ARG A 101 21.80 8.15 53.35
C ARG A 101 21.21 8.29 51.95
N ILE A 102 22.04 8.70 51.00
CA ILE A 102 21.68 8.69 49.57
C ILE A 102 21.81 7.26 49.07
N ALA A 103 20.69 6.59 48.83
CA ALA A 103 20.65 5.19 48.43
C ALA A 103 20.70 5.03 46.91
N TYR A 104 19.98 5.89 46.18
CA TYR A 104 19.90 5.84 44.72
C TYR A 104 20.00 7.23 44.10
N VAL A 105 20.65 7.30 42.95
CA VAL A 105 20.73 8.49 42.10
C VAL A 105 20.23 8.09 40.73
N LYS A 106 19.16 8.73 40.26
CA LYS A 106 18.56 8.46 38.95
C LYS A 106 18.60 9.74 38.11
N SER A 107 19.03 9.60 36.86
CA SER A 107 18.92 10.67 35.86
C SER A 107 17.49 10.71 35.34
N LEU A 108 16.91 11.90 35.25
CA LEU A 108 15.60 12.13 34.64
C LEU A 108 15.70 12.42 33.14
N LYS A 109 16.92 12.55 32.62
CA LYS A 109 17.20 12.77 31.20
C LYS A 109 16.79 11.55 30.37
N GLU A 110 16.46 11.81 29.11
CA GLU A 110 16.27 10.76 28.12
C GLU A 110 17.59 10.02 27.85
N VAL A 111 17.51 8.69 27.80
CA VAL A 111 18.63 7.78 27.53
C VAL A 111 18.22 6.81 26.43
N ALA A 112 19.14 6.58 25.51
CA ALA A 112 19.02 5.56 24.47
C ALA A 112 19.63 4.24 24.97
N ILE A 113 18.83 3.18 24.97
CA ILE A 113 19.23 1.83 25.34
C ILE A 113 19.22 0.98 24.07
N GLU A 114 20.34 0.35 23.75
CA GLU A 114 20.44 -0.58 22.63
C GLU A 114 19.81 -1.93 23.02
N ILE A 115 18.93 -2.44 22.17
CA ILE A 115 18.33 -3.76 22.30
C ILE A 115 19.15 -4.75 21.48
N PRO A 116 19.65 -5.83 22.10
CA PRO A 116 20.48 -6.81 21.40
C PRO A 116 19.70 -7.51 20.28
N SER A 117 20.38 -7.86 19.20
CA SER A 117 19.77 -8.49 18.03
C SER A 117 19.06 -9.80 18.40
N GLN A 118 17.84 -9.98 17.88
CA GLN A 118 16.99 -11.15 18.11
C GLN A 118 16.58 -11.81 16.82
N SER A 119 16.62 -13.14 16.81
CA SER A 119 15.96 -13.93 15.79
C SER A 119 14.47 -14.10 16.12
N ALA A 120 13.60 -13.73 15.19
CA ALA A 120 12.16 -13.88 15.26
C ALA A 120 11.63 -14.54 13.97
N ILE A 121 10.52 -15.27 14.08
CA ILE A 121 9.86 -15.92 12.94
C ILE A 121 8.58 -15.15 12.66
N THR A 122 8.39 -14.71 11.42
CA THR A 122 7.15 -14.03 10.97
C THR A 122 6.01 -15.02 10.75
N ALA A 123 4.79 -14.51 10.54
CA ALA A 123 3.62 -15.33 10.22
C ALA A 123 3.80 -16.19 8.94
N ASP A 124 4.65 -15.77 8.01
CA ASP A 124 4.98 -16.52 6.78
C ASP A 124 6.09 -17.57 6.98
N ASN A 125 6.45 -17.86 8.23
CA ASN A 125 7.50 -18.81 8.58
C ASN A 125 8.88 -18.43 8.03
N VAL A 126 9.19 -17.12 7.98
CA VAL A 126 10.51 -16.59 7.63
C VAL A 126 11.23 -16.14 8.89
N THR A 127 12.46 -16.62 9.09
CA THR A 127 13.34 -16.18 10.16
C THR A 127 13.98 -14.84 9.79
N LEU A 128 13.86 -13.84 10.67
CA LEU A 128 14.46 -12.52 10.55
C LEU A 128 15.30 -12.21 11.79
N GLU A 129 16.39 -11.46 11.62
CA GLU A 129 17.15 -10.89 12.72
C GLU A 129 16.89 -9.39 12.80
N LEU A 130 16.49 -8.91 13.97
CA LEU A 130 16.18 -7.50 14.18
C LEU A 130 16.85 -6.96 15.42
N ASP A 131 17.30 -5.73 15.33
CA ASP A 131 17.82 -4.95 16.44
C ASP A 131 17.16 -3.56 16.47
N GLY A 132 17.34 -2.85 17.58
CA GLY A 132 16.69 -1.56 17.77
C GLY A 132 17.26 -0.79 18.95
N VAL A 133 16.84 0.47 19.03
CA VAL A 133 17.19 1.40 20.09
C VAL A 133 15.90 1.88 20.74
N LEU A 134 15.85 1.77 22.05
CA LEU A 134 14.74 2.23 22.87
C LEU A 134 15.12 3.52 23.57
N PHE A 135 14.33 4.57 23.38
CA PHE A 135 14.50 5.84 24.08
C PHE A 135 13.58 5.86 25.30
N THR A 136 14.18 5.91 26.48
CA THR A 136 13.46 5.90 27.75
C THR A 136 13.82 7.11 28.60
N ARG A 137 12.91 7.48 29.50
CA ARG A 137 13.20 8.42 30.58
C ARG A 137 12.53 7.96 31.86
N VAL A 138 13.16 8.23 32.99
CA VAL A 138 12.56 8.01 34.31
C VAL A 138 11.57 9.15 34.58
N PHE A 139 10.30 8.83 34.85
CA PHE A 139 9.30 9.81 35.27
C PHE A 139 9.15 9.83 36.79
N ASP A 140 9.17 8.65 37.43
CA ASP A 140 9.08 8.49 38.87
C ASP A 140 10.33 7.78 39.40
N ALA A 141 11.20 8.53 40.06
CA ALA A 141 12.44 8.02 40.61
C ALA A 141 12.21 7.02 41.76
N TYR A 142 11.14 7.16 42.54
CA TYR A 142 10.86 6.23 43.64
C TYR A 142 10.52 4.84 43.11
N LYS A 143 9.58 4.76 42.16
CA LYS A 143 9.23 3.49 41.51
C LYS A 143 10.39 2.90 40.72
N ALA A 144 11.21 3.72 40.07
CA ALA A 144 12.38 3.24 39.32
C ALA A 144 13.53 2.71 40.19
N SER A 145 13.53 2.99 41.49
CA SER A 145 14.54 2.51 42.43
C SER A 145 14.08 1.34 43.30
N TYR A 146 12.80 1.30 43.67
CA TYR A 146 12.26 0.24 44.53
C TYR A 146 11.35 -0.75 43.80
N GLY A 147 10.83 -0.39 42.62
CA GLY A 147 9.93 -1.25 41.85
C GLY A 147 10.64 -2.43 41.17
N VAL A 148 11.92 -2.26 40.80
CA VAL A 148 12.75 -3.30 40.19
C VAL A 148 14.24 -3.02 40.47
N GLU A 149 15.07 -4.06 40.56
CA GLU A 149 16.51 -3.89 40.86
C GLU A 149 17.23 -3.03 39.81
N ASP A 150 16.97 -3.31 38.53
CA ASP A 150 17.50 -2.55 37.40
C ASP A 150 16.41 -2.35 36.33
N ALA A 151 15.88 -1.14 36.28
CA ALA A 151 14.79 -0.78 35.38
C ALA A 151 15.23 -0.75 33.91
N GLU A 152 16.48 -0.37 33.64
CA GLU A 152 17.00 -0.32 32.27
C GLU A 152 17.12 -1.73 31.70
N TYR A 153 17.64 -2.65 32.51
CA TYR A 153 17.72 -4.06 32.15
C TYR A 153 16.33 -4.68 31.98
N ALA A 154 15.43 -4.50 32.95
CA ALA A 154 14.08 -5.08 32.89
C ALA A 154 13.30 -4.63 31.65
N ILE A 155 13.40 -3.36 31.29
CA ILE A 155 12.75 -2.81 30.09
C ILE A 155 13.40 -3.33 28.81
N SER A 156 14.72 -3.49 28.78
CA SER A 156 15.39 -4.09 27.62
C SER A 156 14.90 -5.51 27.33
N GLN A 157 14.71 -6.32 28.38
CA GLN A 157 14.20 -7.69 28.28
C GLN A 157 12.73 -7.70 27.85
N LEU A 158 11.91 -6.83 28.44
CA LEU A 158 10.53 -6.67 28.02
C LEU A 158 10.46 -6.29 26.54
N ALA A 159 11.21 -5.28 26.11
CA ALA A 159 11.27 -4.83 24.72
C ALA A 159 11.70 -5.97 23.77
N GLN A 160 12.68 -6.77 24.17
CA GLN A 160 13.13 -7.95 23.42
C GLN A 160 12.01 -8.98 23.23
N THR A 161 11.23 -9.24 24.28
CA THR A 161 10.09 -10.17 24.22
C THR A 161 8.91 -9.61 23.43
N THR A 162 8.58 -8.33 23.61
CA THR A 162 7.50 -7.64 22.88
C THR A 162 7.81 -7.58 21.39
N MET A 163 9.04 -7.20 21.03
CA MET A 163 9.50 -7.17 19.63
C MET A 163 9.31 -8.54 18.95
N ARG A 164 9.75 -9.63 19.60
CA ARG A 164 9.57 -10.99 19.06
C ARG A 164 8.10 -11.35 18.86
N SER A 165 7.23 -10.98 19.80
CA SER A 165 5.79 -11.27 19.73
C SER A 165 5.09 -10.50 18.61
N GLU A 166 5.36 -9.19 18.48
CA GLU A 166 4.75 -8.33 17.46
C GLU A 166 5.16 -8.77 16.04
N ILE A 167 6.42 -9.12 15.83
CA ILE A 167 6.92 -9.60 14.53
C ILE A 167 6.29 -10.94 14.17
N GLY A 168 6.04 -11.81 15.16
CA GLY A 168 5.41 -13.11 14.92
C GLY A 168 3.97 -13.03 14.41
N GLN A 169 3.29 -11.91 14.65
CA GLN A 169 1.91 -11.69 14.19
C GLN A 169 1.82 -11.11 12.77
N LEU A 170 2.92 -10.58 12.24
CA LEU A 170 2.96 -9.91 10.93
C LEU A 170 3.66 -10.76 9.88
N THR A 171 3.32 -10.53 8.61
CA THR A 171 4.01 -11.11 7.45
C THR A 171 5.32 -10.36 7.19
N LEU A 172 6.26 -10.96 6.45
CA LEU A 172 7.54 -10.34 6.11
C LEU A 172 7.36 -8.98 5.43
N ASP A 173 6.42 -8.92 4.48
CA ASP A 173 6.18 -7.72 3.67
C ASP A 173 5.56 -6.59 4.50
N HIS A 174 4.65 -6.91 5.44
CA HIS A 174 4.10 -5.91 6.37
C HIS A 174 5.16 -5.39 7.34
N VAL A 175 6.04 -6.25 7.86
CA VAL A 175 7.16 -5.82 8.73
C VAL A 175 8.08 -4.82 8.02
N LEU A 176 8.34 -5.02 6.73
CA LEU A 176 9.20 -4.13 5.94
C LEU A 176 8.48 -2.83 5.51
N LYS A 177 7.19 -2.90 5.18
CA LYS A 177 6.41 -1.73 4.73
C LYS A 177 5.92 -0.84 5.87
N GLU A 178 5.51 -1.43 6.99
CA GLU A 178 4.79 -0.76 8.08
C GLU A 178 5.65 -0.58 9.34
N ARG A 179 6.97 -0.37 9.17
CA ARG A 179 7.91 -0.16 10.28
C ARG A 179 7.45 0.90 11.28
N ALA A 180 6.83 1.99 10.81
CA ALA A 180 6.33 3.06 11.67
C ALA A 180 5.17 2.59 12.58
N ALA A 181 4.24 1.79 12.06
CA ALA A 181 3.12 1.26 12.82
C ALA A 181 3.60 0.22 13.85
N LEU A 182 4.57 -0.61 13.49
CA LEU A 182 5.19 -1.54 14.42
C LEU A 182 5.92 -0.82 15.57
N ASN A 183 6.62 0.29 15.28
CA ASN A 183 7.24 1.10 16.33
C ASN A 183 6.20 1.65 17.33
N THR A 184 5.02 2.09 16.86
CA THR A 184 3.97 2.59 17.77
C THR A 184 3.31 1.48 18.59
N ASN A 185 3.14 0.30 18.02
CA ASN A 185 2.55 -0.84 18.73
C ASN A 185 3.51 -1.35 19.82
N ILE A 186 4.79 -1.47 19.50
CA ILE A 186 5.83 -1.88 20.45
C ILE A 186 5.92 -0.87 21.60
N THR A 187 5.95 0.43 21.33
CA THR A 187 6.03 1.44 22.41
C THR A 187 4.80 1.43 23.30
N ALA A 188 3.60 1.22 22.74
CA ALA A 188 2.37 1.10 23.51
C ALA A 188 2.41 -0.12 24.44
N ALA A 189 2.78 -1.28 23.93
CA ALA A 189 2.86 -2.53 24.69
C ALA A 189 3.92 -2.46 25.80
N ILE A 190 5.09 -1.86 25.55
CA ILE A 190 6.12 -1.70 26.58
C ILE A 190 5.67 -0.71 27.67
N ASN A 191 4.98 0.38 27.29
CA ASN A 191 4.54 1.41 28.24
C ASN A 191 3.48 0.92 29.24
N GLU A 192 2.69 -0.11 28.90
CA GLU A 192 1.73 -0.71 29.83
C GLU A 192 2.44 -1.28 31.08
N ALA A 193 3.50 -2.05 30.89
CA ALA A 193 4.28 -2.62 31.99
C ALA A 193 5.31 -1.64 32.58
N ALA A 194 5.88 -0.73 31.78
CA ALA A 194 6.91 0.21 32.24
C ALA A 194 6.42 1.19 33.34
N GLN A 195 5.11 1.45 33.40
CA GLN A 195 4.51 2.30 34.43
C GLN A 195 4.70 1.77 35.85
N ALA A 196 4.71 0.45 36.04
CA ALA A 196 4.95 -0.18 37.34
C ALA A 196 6.38 0.11 37.85
N TRP A 197 7.32 0.31 36.93
CA TRP A 197 8.72 0.60 37.21
C TRP A 197 9.06 2.09 37.19
N GLY A 198 8.09 2.99 36.98
CA GLY A 198 8.34 4.44 36.99
C GLY A 198 9.15 4.97 35.79
N VAL A 199 9.24 4.18 34.72
CA VAL A 199 9.93 4.54 33.48
C VAL A 199 8.90 4.73 32.37
N THR A 200 9.17 5.66 31.46
CA THR A 200 8.35 5.88 30.28
C THR A 200 9.20 5.68 29.03
N CYS A 201 8.70 4.88 28.11
CA CYS A 201 9.25 4.70 26.77
C CYS A 201 8.73 5.82 25.88
N LEU A 202 9.63 6.65 25.38
CA LEU A 202 9.30 7.77 24.51
C LEU A 202 9.09 7.30 23.08
N ARG A 203 10.01 6.48 22.58
CA ARG A 203 9.96 5.89 21.25
C ARG A 203 10.83 4.65 21.14
N TYR A 204 10.46 3.77 20.23
CA TYR A 204 11.23 2.63 19.80
C TYR A 204 11.62 2.87 18.35
N GLU A 205 12.90 2.77 18.05
CA GLU A 205 13.43 2.85 16.70
C GLU A 205 14.08 1.50 16.40
N ILE A 206 13.50 0.73 15.48
CA ILE A 206 14.24 -0.38 14.86
C ILE A 206 15.55 0.18 14.30
N ARG A 207 16.64 -0.57 14.28
CA ARG A 207 17.87 -0.17 13.59
C ARG A 207 17.87 -0.80 12.21
N ASP A 208 18.07 -2.12 12.15
CA ASP A 208 18.12 -2.90 10.93
C ASP A 208 17.23 -4.15 11.00
N ILE A 209 16.82 -4.63 9.82
CA ILE A 209 16.06 -5.88 9.65
C ILE A 209 16.84 -6.74 8.67
N HIS A 210 17.41 -7.84 9.17
CA HIS A 210 18.18 -8.76 8.36
C HIS A 210 17.33 -9.98 8.01
N ALA A 211 17.02 -10.12 6.73
CA ALA A 211 16.32 -11.26 6.16
C ALA A 211 17.29 -12.15 5.36
N PRO A 212 17.10 -13.48 5.33
CA PRO A 212 17.90 -14.36 4.50
C PRO A 212 17.74 -14.00 3.01
N GLY A 213 18.86 -13.76 2.32
CA GLY A 213 18.87 -13.23 0.95
C GLY A 213 18.04 -14.04 -0.06
N ALA A 214 17.99 -15.36 0.09
CA ALA A 214 17.21 -16.24 -0.79
C ALA A 214 15.70 -15.88 -0.81
N VAL A 215 15.14 -15.46 0.33
CA VAL A 215 13.71 -15.08 0.44
C VAL A 215 13.48 -13.73 -0.21
N VAL A 216 14.38 -12.77 0.04
CA VAL A 216 14.29 -11.41 -0.51
C VAL A 216 14.44 -11.42 -2.03
N GLU A 217 15.36 -12.23 -2.56
CA GLU A 217 15.54 -12.44 -4.01
C GLU A 217 14.29 -13.05 -4.66
N ALA A 218 13.71 -14.09 -4.03
CA ALA A 218 12.47 -14.71 -4.51
C ALA A 218 11.31 -13.69 -4.54
N MET A 219 11.18 -12.88 -3.47
CA MET A 219 10.18 -11.83 -3.37
C MET A 219 10.38 -10.75 -4.45
N HIS A 220 11.61 -10.27 -4.65
CA HIS A 220 11.91 -9.31 -5.72
C HIS A 220 11.60 -9.87 -7.11
N ARG A 221 11.92 -11.14 -7.36
CA ARG A 221 11.60 -11.82 -8.62
C ARG A 221 10.09 -11.88 -8.86
N GLN A 222 9.31 -12.21 -7.83
CA GLN A 222 7.85 -12.25 -7.90
C GLN A 222 7.26 -10.86 -8.15
N VAL A 223 7.69 -9.85 -7.38
CA VAL A 223 7.20 -8.47 -7.54
C VAL A 223 7.56 -7.92 -8.93
N THR A 224 8.76 -8.22 -9.44
CA THR A 224 9.19 -7.79 -10.77
C THR A 224 8.37 -8.46 -11.86
N ALA A 225 8.14 -9.77 -11.75
CA ALA A 225 7.30 -10.51 -12.69
C ALA A 225 5.85 -10.00 -12.69
N GLU A 226 5.28 -9.72 -11.52
CA GLU A 226 3.93 -9.17 -11.39
C GLU A 226 3.84 -7.75 -11.95
N ARG A 227 4.83 -6.89 -11.65
CA ARG A 227 4.92 -5.54 -12.21
C ARG A 227 5.05 -5.57 -13.73
N SER A 228 5.88 -6.46 -14.28
CA SER A 228 6.02 -6.64 -15.73
C SER A 228 4.72 -7.08 -16.38
N LYS A 229 4.03 -8.07 -15.79
CA LYS A 229 2.73 -8.53 -16.29
C LYS A 229 1.69 -7.42 -16.26
N ARG A 230 1.61 -6.66 -15.16
CA ARG A 230 0.69 -5.52 -15.05
C ARG A 230 1.01 -4.43 -16.06
N ALA A 231 2.29 -4.12 -16.28
CA ALA A 231 2.73 -3.15 -17.27
C ALA A 231 2.35 -3.59 -18.70
N GLU A 232 2.57 -4.86 -19.06
CA GLU A 232 2.23 -5.41 -20.38
C GLU A 232 0.71 -5.39 -20.63
N ILE A 233 -0.10 -5.71 -19.61
CA ILE A 233 -1.56 -5.63 -19.72
C ILE A 233 -1.99 -4.17 -19.94
N LEU A 234 -1.50 -3.24 -19.12
CA LEU A 234 -1.82 -1.82 -19.26
C LEU A 234 -1.36 -1.25 -20.60
N GLU A 235 -0.21 -1.69 -21.11
CA GLU A 235 0.28 -1.29 -22.42
C GLU A 235 -0.60 -1.84 -23.55
N SER A 236 -0.99 -3.12 -23.48
CA SER A 236 -1.90 -3.72 -24.46
C SER A 236 -3.27 -3.05 -24.45
N GLU A 237 -3.80 -2.74 -23.27
CA GLU A 237 -5.07 -2.01 -23.10
C GLU A 237 -4.96 -0.58 -23.65
N GLY A 238 -3.86 0.13 -23.34
CA GLY A 238 -3.58 1.46 -23.87
C GLY A 238 -3.42 1.48 -25.40
N GLN A 239 -2.74 0.49 -25.98
CA GLN A 239 -2.59 0.34 -27.42
C GLN A 239 -3.94 0.06 -28.09
N ARG A 240 -4.75 -0.83 -27.51
CA ARG A 240 -6.10 -1.12 -28.01
C ARG A 240 -6.98 0.12 -27.96
N GLN A 241 -6.98 0.85 -26.85
CA GLN A 241 -7.77 2.06 -26.71
C GLN A 241 -7.30 3.15 -27.67
N SER A 242 -5.99 3.33 -27.83
CA SER A 242 -5.41 4.26 -28.79
C SER A 242 -5.81 3.92 -30.22
N ALA A 243 -5.75 2.63 -30.61
CA ALA A 243 -6.16 2.17 -31.93
C ALA A 243 -7.65 2.41 -32.21
N ILE A 244 -8.52 2.22 -31.20
CA ILE A 244 -9.95 2.52 -31.30
C ILE A 244 -10.15 4.02 -31.52
N ASN A 245 -9.52 4.87 -30.70
CA ASN A 245 -9.67 6.32 -30.82
C ASN A 245 -9.19 6.82 -32.20
N ILE A 246 -8.05 6.33 -32.69
CA ILE A 246 -7.53 6.69 -34.02
C ILE A 246 -8.47 6.24 -35.14
N ALA A 247 -9.07 5.05 -35.01
CA ALA A 247 -10.02 4.55 -35.99
C ALA A 247 -11.32 5.38 -36.01
N GLU A 248 -11.88 5.68 -34.83
CA GLU A 248 -13.09 6.49 -34.68
C GLU A 248 -12.86 7.93 -35.19
N ASP A 249 -11.74 8.56 -34.80
CA ASP A 249 -11.37 9.91 -35.25
C ASP A 249 -11.11 9.93 -36.76
N GLY A 250 -10.44 8.91 -37.30
CA GLY A 250 -10.15 8.79 -38.73
C GLY A 250 -11.42 8.61 -39.57
N GLU A 251 -12.38 7.80 -39.09
CA GLU A 251 -13.70 7.66 -39.73
C GLU A 251 -14.48 8.99 -39.67
N ALA A 252 -14.51 9.64 -38.51
CA ALA A 252 -15.15 10.93 -38.34
C ALA A 252 -14.53 12.00 -39.26
N GLU A 253 -13.21 12.07 -39.33
CA GLU A 253 -12.48 13.00 -40.21
C GLU A 253 -12.76 12.70 -41.69
N ALA A 254 -12.76 11.44 -42.09
CA ALA A 254 -13.07 11.05 -43.46
C ALA A 254 -14.51 11.40 -43.85
N ILE A 255 -15.47 11.23 -42.93
CA ILE A 255 -16.87 11.62 -43.13
C ILE A 255 -16.98 13.15 -43.26
N LEU A 256 -16.33 13.91 -42.38
CA LEU A 256 -16.32 15.37 -42.43
C LEU A 256 -15.70 15.89 -43.72
N LEU A 257 -14.59 15.30 -44.19
CA LEU A 257 -13.92 15.71 -45.42
C LEU A 257 -14.78 15.41 -46.64
N LYS A 258 -15.42 14.22 -46.70
CA LYS A 258 -16.40 13.90 -47.75
C LYS A 258 -17.58 14.87 -47.73
N ALA A 259 -18.15 15.14 -46.56
CA ALA A 259 -19.27 16.07 -46.43
C ALA A 259 -18.90 17.49 -46.91
N LYS A 260 -17.73 18.00 -46.51
CA LYS A 260 -17.20 19.29 -46.98
C LYS A 260 -17.00 19.31 -48.49
N ALA A 261 -16.34 18.29 -49.06
CA ALA A 261 -16.15 18.21 -50.51
C ALA A 261 -17.48 18.14 -51.27
N THR A 262 -18.49 17.45 -50.73
CA THR A 262 -19.82 17.44 -51.33
C THR A 262 -20.53 18.79 -51.24
N ALA A 263 -20.39 19.51 -50.13
CA ALA A 263 -20.97 20.84 -49.97
C ALA A 263 -20.33 21.84 -50.93
N GLU A 264 -18.99 21.88 -50.99
CA GLU A 264 -18.25 22.72 -51.94
C GLU A 264 -18.58 22.38 -53.41
N GLY A 265 -18.74 21.10 -53.72
CA GLY A 265 -19.18 20.65 -55.04
C GLY A 265 -20.59 21.15 -55.39
N ILE A 266 -21.53 21.10 -54.44
CA ILE A 266 -22.89 21.64 -54.62
C ILE A 266 -22.86 23.15 -54.81
N ASP A 267 -22.07 23.87 -54.01
CA ASP A 267 -21.93 25.33 -54.10
C ASP A 267 -21.32 25.75 -55.45
N ALA A 268 -20.31 25.04 -55.94
CA ALA A 268 -19.70 25.27 -57.25
C ALA A 268 -20.70 25.05 -58.40
N VAL A 269 -21.52 24.00 -58.30
CA VAL A 269 -22.62 23.75 -59.25
C VAL A 269 -23.66 24.87 -59.17
N ALA A 270 -24.10 25.26 -57.97
CA ALA A 270 -25.07 26.33 -57.76
C ALA A 270 -24.59 27.67 -58.36
N ALA A 271 -23.31 28.03 -58.15
CA ALA A 271 -22.71 29.22 -58.75
C ALA A 271 -22.68 29.17 -60.28
N SER A 272 -22.46 27.99 -60.87
CA SER A 272 -22.44 27.78 -62.32
C SER A 272 -23.83 27.90 -62.95
N ILE A 273 -24.88 27.57 -62.20
CA ILE A 273 -26.29 27.76 -62.59
C ILE A 273 -26.63 29.25 -62.65
N LEU A 274 -26.29 30.01 -61.60
CA LEU A 274 -26.58 31.44 -61.51
C LEU A 274 -25.88 32.26 -62.61
N LYS A 275 -24.73 31.80 -63.11
CA LYS A 275 -24.01 32.42 -64.24
C LYS A 275 -24.63 32.18 -65.63
N GLY A 276 -25.72 31.40 -65.75
CA GLY A 276 -26.53 31.35 -66.97
C GLY A 276 -25.94 30.57 -68.14
N SER A 277 -25.09 29.56 -67.90
CA SER A 277 -24.58 28.70 -68.98
C SER A 277 -25.71 27.84 -69.58
N HIS A 278 -25.98 27.99 -70.88
CA HIS A 278 -27.06 27.31 -71.63
C HIS A 278 -26.95 25.76 -71.69
N GLY A 279 -25.95 25.16 -71.04
CA GLY A 279 -25.76 23.70 -70.92
C GLY A 279 -25.90 23.14 -69.50
N ALA A 280 -26.10 23.98 -68.47
CA ALA A 280 -26.12 23.53 -67.07
C ALA A 280 -27.25 22.54 -66.75
N GLN A 281 -28.44 22.73 -67.34
CA GLN A 281 -29.60 21.85 -67.14
C GLN A 281 -29.38 20.45 -67.75
N GLY A 282 -28.67 20.37 -68.89
CA GLY A 282 -28.32 19.10 -69.52
C GLY A 282 -27.23 18.33 -68.77
N ALA A 283 -26.28 19.03 -68.14
CA ALA A 283 -25.28 18.40 -67.28
C ALA A 283 -25.91 17.84 -66.00
N MET A 284 -26.91 18.51 -65.42
CA MET A 284 -27.61 18.03 -64.22
C MET A 284 -28.44 16.77 -64.47
N SER A 285 -29.19 16.70 -65.57
CA SER A 285 -29.96 15.49 -65.90
C SER A 285 -29.04 14.29 -66.11
N LEU A 286 -27.85 14.51 -66.68
CA LEU A 286 -26.81 13.50 -66.81
C LEU A 286 -26.24 13.06 -65.45
N THR A 287 -25.90 13.98 -64.54
CA THR A 287 -25.41 13.63 -63.19
C THR A 287 -26.46 12.94 -62.32
N VAL A 288 -27.73 13.34 -62.42
CA VAL A 288 -28.85 12.66 -61.73
C VAL A 288 -29.05 11.26 -62.29
N ALA A 289 -28.96 11.09 -63.62
CA ALA A 289 -29.01 9.78 -64.25
C ALA A 289 -27.82 8.90 -63.83
N GLU A 290 -26.60 9.45 -63.77
CA GLU A 290 -25.40 8.75 -63.29
C GLU A 290 -25.54 8.31 -61.83
N LYS A 291 -25.98 9.19 -60.91
CA LYS A 291 -26.22 8.83 -59.50
C LYS A 291 -27.32 7.79 -59.34
N TYR A 292 -28.37 7.87 -60.17
CA TYR A 292 -29.44 6.87 -60.19
C TYR A 292 -28.92 5.50 -60.65
N VAL A 293 -28.13 5.46 -61.72
CA VAL A 293 -27.50 4.22 -62.22
C VAL A 293 -26.49 3.67 -61.22
N GLU A 294 -25.71 4.51 -60.54
CA GLU A 294 -24.82 4.09 -59.44
C GLU A 294 -25.59 3.52 -58.25
N ALA A 295 -26.69 4.16 -57.84
CA ALA A 295 -27.53 3.67 -56.75
C ALA A 295 -28.18 2.32 -57.11
N PHE A 296 -28.67 2.19 -58.35
CA PHE A 296 -29.16 0.91 -58.89
C PHE A 296 -28.05 -0.15 -58.99
N SER A 297 -26.84 0.24 -59.37
CA SER A 297 -25.67 -0.65 -59.44
C SER A 297 -25.25 -1.19 -58.07
N LYS A 298 -25.30 -0.36 -57.01
CA LYS A 298 -25.06 -0.79 -55.62
C LYS A 298 -26.15 -1.75 -55.13
N LEU A 299 -27.42 -1.42 -55.37
CA LEU A 299 -28.57 -2.27 -55.02
C LEU A 299 -28.51 -3.64 -55.72
N ALA A 300 -28.14 -3.65 -57.01
CA ALA A 300 -27.98 -4.88 -57.79
C ALA A 300 -26.79 -5.75 -57.34
N LYS A 301 -25.76 -5.16 -56.71
CA LYS A 301 -24.61 -5.90 -56.14
C LYS A 301 -24.91 -6.51 -54.77
N GLU A 302 -25.71 -5.84 -53.94
CA GLU A 302 -25.99 -6.27 -52.57
C GLU A 302 -27.22 -7.20 -52.46
N SER A 303 -28.15 -7.19 -53.44
CA SER A 303 -29.39 -7.97 -53.38
C SER A 303 -29.61 -8.87 -54.61
N THR A 304 -29.82 -10.16 -54.37
CA THR A 304 -29.95 -11.22 -55.41
C THR A 304 -31.29 -11.20 -56.17
N ALA A 305 -32.26 -10.38 -55.76
CA ALA A 305 -33.53 -10.21 -56.47
C ALA A 305 -33.99 -8.75 -56.48
N VAL A 306 -33.94 -8.10 -57.65
CA VAL A 306 -34.38 -6.72 -57.87
C VAL A 306 -35.72 -6.75 -58.60
N VAL A 307 -36.77 -6.19 -57.99
CA VAL A 307 -38.08 -5.98 -58.63
C VAL A 307 -38.05 -4.63 -59.34
N VAL A 308 -38.00 -4.64 -60.66
CA VAL A 308 -38.01 -3.43 -61.49
C VAL A 308 -39.47 -2.98 -61.70
N PRO A 309 -39.84 -1.72 -61.37
CA PRO A 309 -41.16 -1.20 -61.68
C PRO A 309 -41.39 -1.16 -63.20
N GLY A 310 -42.52 -1.70 -63.67
CA GLY A 310 -42.82 -1.86 -65.10
C GLY A 310 -43.07 -0.56 -65.90
N ASN A 311 -42.83 0.61 -65.32
CA ASN A 311 -42.99 1.90 -66.01
C ASN A 311 -41.77 2.80 -65.81
N VAL A 312 -40.71 2.52 -66.55
CA VAL A 312 -39.42 3.25 -66.57
C VAL A 312 -39.46 4.54 -67.40
N GLY A 313 -40.61 4.91 -67.98
CA GLY A 313 -40.75 6.08 -68.86
C GLY A 313 -41.04 7.41 -68.17
N ASP A 314 -41.64 7.41 -66.97
CA ASP A 314 -42.08 8.64 -66.27
C ASP A 314 -41.22 8.95 -65.03
N ILE A 315 -40.06 9.56 -65.28
CA ILE A 315 -39.12 10.02 -64.24
C ILE A 315 -39.80 11.00 -63.25
N SER A 316 -40.71 11.86 -63.71
CA SER A 316 -41.45 12.80 -62.85
C SER A 316 -42.40 12.10 -61.87
N GLY A 317 -43.02 10.98 -62.26
CA GLY A 317 -43.90 10.19 -61.40
C GLY A 317 -43.12 9.50 -60.28
N MET A 318 -41.93 8.96 -60.61
CA MET A 318 -41.04 8.35 -59.63
C MET A 318 -40.50 9.37 -58.62
N ILE A 319 -40.07 10.56 -59.07
CA ILE A 319 -39.59 11.63 -58.17
C ILE A 319 -40.71 12.10 -57.23
N ALA A 320 -41.94 12.25 -57.74
CA ALA A 320 -43.09 12.62 -56.91
C ALA A 320 -43.44 11.54 -55.88
N THR A 321 -43.43 10.25 -56.27
CA THR A 321 -43.65 9.15 -55.32
C THR A 321 -42.51 9.01 -54.31
N GLY A 322 -41.26 9.20 -54.74
CA GLY A 322 -40.08 9.15 -53.88
C GLY A 322 -40.06 10.30 -52.86
N LEU A 323 -40.36 11.53 -53.28
CA LEU A 323 -40.48 12.69 -52.38
C LEU A 323 -41.67 12.56 -51.43
N ASN A 324 -42.78 11.97 -51.86
CA ASN A 324 -43.96 11.75 -51.01
C ASN A 324 -43.71 10.64 -49.96
N VAL A 325 -42.97 9.59 -50.31
CA VAL A 325 -42.51 8.57 -49.34
C VAL A 325 -41.47 9.16 -48.39
N TYR A 326 -40.52 9.95 -48.88
CA TYR A 326 -39.51 10.62 -48.04
C TYR A 326 -40.15 11.60 -47.06
N GLY A 327 -41.17 12.35 -47.50
CA GLY A 327 -41.99 13.22 -46.64
C GLY A 327 -42.73 12.43 -45.57
N LYS A 328 -43.36 11.29 -45.91
CA LYS A 328 -44.06 10.44 -44.94
C LYS A 328 -43.13 9.74 -43.95
N VAL A 329 -41.91 9.37 -44.37
CA VAL A 329 -40.91 8.74 -43.50
C VAL A 329 -40.24 9.76 -42.59
N SER A 330 -40.00 11.00 -43.05
CA SER A 330 -39.48 12.06 -42.19
C SER A 330 -40.52 12.50 -41.14
N GLU A 331 -41.80 12.54 -41.51
CA GLU A 331 -42.90 12.80 -40.59
C GLU A 331 -43.08 11.65 -39.58
N ALA A 332 -42.92 10.40 -40.01
CA ALA A 332 -42.93 9.23 -39.13
C ALA A 332 -41.72 9.23 -38.17
N GLN A 333 -40.52 9.57 -38.64
CA GLN A 333 -39.31 9.68 -37.81
C GLN A 333 -39.41 10.84 -36.82
N ALA A 334 -39.91 12.01 -37.24
CA ALA A 334 -40.16 13.16 -36.37
C ALA A 334 -41.21 12.83 -35.29
N LYS A 335 -42.23 12.03 -35.63
CA LYS A 335 -43.27 11.59 -34.68
C LYS A 335 -42.77 10.51 -33.70
N VAL A 336 -41.83 9.67 -34.10
CA VAL A 336 -41.16 8.70 -33.21
C VAL A 336 -40.18 9.41 -32.26
N LEU A 337 -39.39 10.36 -32.76
CA LEU A 337 -38.51 11.21 -31.96
C LEU A 337 -39.29 12.10 -30.99
N ALA A 338 -40.39 12.70 -31.44
CA ALA A 338 -41.29 13.47 -30.57
C ALA A 338 -42.00 12.60 -29.52
N LYS A 339 -42.29 11.33 -29.82
CA LYS A 339 -42.87 10.37 -28.86
C LYS A 339 -41.85 9.83 -27.85
N GLN A 340 -40.55 9.86 -28.18
CA GLN A 340 -39.47 9.53 -27.25
C GLN A 340 -39.06 10.71 -26.34
N LEU A 341 -39.30 11.95 -26.77
CA LEU A 341 -38.96 13.17 -26.01
C LEU A 341 -40.08 13.66 -25.06
N LEU A 342 -41.25 13.04 -25.09
CA LEU A 342 -42.33 13.27 -24.11
C LEU A 342 -42.22 12.24 -22.96
N PRO A 343 -42.02 12.67 -21.70
CA PRO A 343 -41.91 11.74 -20.58
C PRO A 343 -43.28 11.12 -20.26
N SER A 344 -43.40 9.80 -20.38
CA SER A 344 -44.51 9.04 -19.82
C SER A 344 -44.41 9.00 -18.30
N SER A 345 -45.05 9.96 -17.64
CA SER A 345 -45.49 9.81 -16.26
C SER A 345 -46.63 8.80 -16.19
N SER A 346 -46.42 7.81 -15.31
CA SER A 346 -47.41 7.00 -14.58
C SER A 346 -48.33 6.07 -15.37
N SER A 347 -48.01 4.78 -15.24
CA SER A 347 -48.93 3.65 -15.18
C SER A 347 -50.03 3.83 -14.12
N SER A 348 -51.23 3.30 -14.38
CA SER A 348 -51.94 2.44 -13.42
C SER A 348 -53.16 1.76 -14.07
N GLU A 349 -53.11 0.43 -14.13
CA GLU A 349 -54.25 -0.39 -13.76
C GLU A 349 -53.89 -1.06 -12.43
N ALA A 350 -54.91 -1.18 -11.60
CA ALA A 350 -54.84 -1.48 -10.18
C ALA A 350 -54.65 -2.98 -9.91
N GLU A 351 -53.86 -3.29 -8.88
CA GLU A 351 -54.20 -4.33 -7.91
C GLU A 351 -53.65 -3.97 -6.52
N THR A 352 -54.44 -4.35 -5.54
CA THR A 352 -54.58 -3.80 -4.19
C THR A 352 -53.64 -4.50 -3.20
N VAL A 353 -52.80 -3.80 -2.43
CA VAL A 353 -52.44 -4.16 -1.04
C VAL A 353 -52.05 -2.91 -0.23
N THR A 354 -52.94 -2.54 0.69
CA THR A 354 -52.82 -1.79 1.96
C THR A 354 -51.53 -1.04 2.38
N GLY A 355 -51.69 0.24 2.76
CA GLY A 355 -50.94 0.90 3.86
C GLY A 355 -50.44 2.33 3.59
N THR A 356 -51.10 3.35 4.17
CA THR A 356 -50.63 4.76 4.30
C THR A 356 -50.15 5.02 5.75
N PRO A 357 -49.53 6.17 6.09
CA PRO A 357 -48.42 6.88 5.44
C PRO A 357 -47.35 7.40 6.45
N SER A 358 -46.20 7.86 5.94
CA SER A 358 -45.48 9.00 6.53
C SER A 358 -44.67 9.72 5.44
N GLU A 359 -45.26 10.78 4.90
CA GLU A 359 -44.62 11.78 4.04
C GLU A 359 -44.06 12.91 4.90
N GLU A 360 -42.79 13.24 4.72
CA GLU A 360 -42.21 14.59 4.73
C GLU A 360 -40.72 14.44 4.38
N PHE A 361 -40.09 15.45 3.77
CA PHE A 361 -38.69 15.48 3.28
C PHE A 361 -38.40 14.89 1.88
N ALA A 362 -38.96 15.45 0.80
CA ALA A 362 -38.40 15.16 -0.55
C ALA A 362 -38.63 16.20 -1.66
N ASN A 363 -38.92 17.49 -1.40
CA ASN A 363 -39.24 18.42 -2.50
C ASN A 363 -38.44 19.74 -2.60
N GLU A 364 -37.43 19.99 -1.77
CA GLU A 364 -36.63 21.22 -1.88
C GLU A 364 -35.35 21.08 -2.71
N ASN A 365 -34.74 19.90 -2.80
CA ASN A 365 -33.40 19.77 -3.41
C ASN A 365 -33.35 19.66 -4.93
N LYS A 366 -34.48 19.58 -5.63
CA LYS A 366 -34.50 19.29 -7.08
C LYS A 366 -34.36 20.54 -7.96
N GLY A 367 -34.70 21.72 -7.42
CA GLY A 367 -34.49 23.01 -8.08
C GLY A 367 -33.02 23.45 -8.03
N ASP A 368 -32.43 23.41 -6.84
CA ASP A 368 -31.08 23.91 -6.56
C ASP A 368 -29.97 23.16 -7.32
N LEU A 369 -30.19 21.87 -7.60
CA LEU A 369 -29.28 21.04 -8.41
C LEU A 369 -29.35 21.33 -9.91
N LYS A 370 -30.51 21.76 -10.42
CA LYS A 370 -30.65 22.12 -11.85
C LYS A 370 -29.95 23.44 -12.13
N ASP A 371 -30.10 24.41 -11.22
CA ASP A 371 -29.52 25.73 -11.38
C ASP A 371 -27.99 25.68 -11.32
N LYS A 372 -27.41 24.88 -10.41
CA LYS A 372 -25.95 24.64 -10.33
C LYS A 372 -25.37 23.94 -11.56
N VAL A 373 -26.11 23.00 -12.17
CA VAL A 373 -25.65 22.31 -13.38
C VAL A 373 -25.70 23.25 -14.59
N LEU A 374 -26.72 24.11 -14.68
CA LEU A 374 -26.83 25.13 -15.72
C LEU A 374 -25.72 26.19 -15.61
N GLU A 375 -25.37 26.59 -14.38
CA GLU A 375 -24.27 27.53 -14.13
C GLU A 375 -22.91 26.94 -14.54
N SER A 376 -22.67 25.65 -14.27
CA SER A 376 -21.44 24.96 -14.67
C SER A 376 -21.29 24.82 -16.19
N PHE A 377 -22.39 24.70 -16.93
CA PHE A 377 -22.38 24.61 -18.39
C PHE A 377 -22.04 25.95 -19.06
N ASN A 378 -22.56 27.06 -18.53
CA ASN A 378 -22.25 28.39 -19.04
C ASN A 378 -20.79 28.80 -18.74
N GLN A 379 -20.23 28.36 -17.62
CA GLN A 379 -18.84 28.62 -17.26
C GLN A 379 -17.82 27.93 -18.19
N VAL A 380 -18.20 26.79 -18.77
CA VAL A 380 -17.36 26.06 -19.75
C VAL A 380 -17.48 26.67 -21.16
N ALA A 381 -18.62 27.29 -21.48
CA ALA A 381 -18.84 27.97 -22.76
C ALA A 381 -18.07 29.29 -22.88
N GLU A 382 -17.83 30.02 -21.78
CA GLU A 382 -17.06 31.28 -21.80
C GLU A 382 -15.53 31.09 -21.86
N LYS A 383 -15.02 29.85 -21.72
CA LYS A 383 -13.58 29.58 -21.62
C LYS A 383 -12.94 28.98 -22.87
N LYS A 384 -13.57 29.13 -24.04
CA LYS A 384 -13.04 28.64 -25.31
C LYS A 384 -12.96 29.72 -26.39
#